data_AF-A0A182HXZ7-F1
#
_entry.id   AF-A0A182HXZ7-F1
#
_cell.length_a   1.000
_cell.length_b   1.000
_cell.length_c   1.000
_cell.angle_alpha   90.00
_cell.angle_beta   90.00
_cell.angle_gamma   90.00
#
_symmetry.space_group_name_H-M   'P 1'
#
loop_
_entity.id
_entity.type
_entity.pdbx_description
1 polymer ?
#
loop_
_entity_poly.entity_id
_entity_poly.type
_entity_poly.pdbx_seq_one_letter_code
_entity_poly.pdbx_strand_id
1 'polypeptide(L)'
;MLLKILRTKTNFALPKDARTLLNTNRKRPKIKDLGNGSFWNRGIRKSLIQSLRLPLHKSSKIQVWPIIINIKEMPQIAPITAAIFCGRTKPKDVRRFMKPLVHELNMLMDV
;
A
#
# COMPACT_ATOMS: atom_id res chain seq x y z
N MET A 1 -2.29 2.42 21.52
CA MET A 1 -2.53 1.86 22.88
C MET A 1 -1.26 1.29 23.49
N LEU A 2 -0.54 0.39 22.81
CA LEU A 2 0.70 -0.23 23.33
C LEU A 2 1.81 0.75 23.75
N LEU A 3 2.23 1.67 22.87
CA LEU A 3 3.29 2.64 23.21
C LEU A 3 2.92 3.56 24.39
N LYS A 4 1.62 3.81 24.59
CA LYS A 4 1.14 4.56 25.75
C LYS A 4 1.34 3.76 27.05
N ILE A 5 1.12 2.44 27.01
CA ILE A 5 1.35 1.54 28.15
C ILE A 5 2.85 1.40 28.44
N LEU A 6 3.68 1.24 27.41
CA LEU A 6 5.13 1.13 27.61
C LEU A 6 5.72 2.41 28.22
N ARG A 7 5.24 3.58 27.81
CA ARG A 7 5.63 4.87 28.44
C ARG A 7 5.24 4.98 29.92
N THR A 8 4.17 4.33 30.36
CA THR A 8 3.73 4.41 31.76
C THR A 8 4.35 3.34 32.64
N LYS A 9 4.83 2.24 32.04
CA LYS A 9 5.38 1.08 32.76
C LYS A 9 6.91 0.98 32.68
N THR A 10 7.58 1.82 31.89
CA THR A 10 9.04 1.80 31.71
C THR A 10 9.60 3.21 31.76
N ASN A 11 10.91 3.33 32.01
CA ASN A 11 11.62 4.62 32.00
C ASN A 11 12.11 5.04 30.61
N PHE A 12 11.66 4.35 29.54
CA PHE A 12 12.10 4.66 28.18
C PHE A 12 11.39 5.89 27.61
N ALA A 13 12.17 6.80 27.03
CA ALA A 13 11.65 7.98 26.32
C ALA A 13 11.07 7.60 24.94
N LEU A 14 9.91 6.94 24.95
CA LEU A 14 9.26 6.48 23.72
C LEU A 14 8.30 7.53 23.14
N PRO A 15 8.24 7.68 21.80
CA PRO A 15 7.23 8.51 21.16
C PRO A 15 5.83 7.93 21.32
N LYS A 16 4.81 8.80 21.24
CA LYS A 16 3.40 8.40 21.41
C LYS A 16 2.89 7.53 20.25
N ASP A 17 3.42 7.74 19.05
CA ASP A 17 2.97 7.11 17.81
C ASP A 17 4.07 6.20 17.23
N ALA A 18 3.69 5.00 16.80
CA ALA A 18 4.62 4.00 16.26
C ALA A 18 5.32 4.46 14.98
N ARG A 19 4.68 5.32 14.18
CA ARG A 19 5.29 5.90 12.98
C ARG A 19 6.47 6.80 13.33
N THR A 20 6.41 7.49 14.47
CA THR A 20 7.55 8.29 14.95
C THR A 20 8.68 7.39 15.44
N LEU A 21 8.36 6.30 16.14
CA LEU A 21 9.36 5.31 16.56
C LEU A 21 10.07 4.68 15.35
N LEU A 22 9.31 4.32 14.32
CA LEU A 22 9.80 3.66 13.11
C LEU A 22 10.29 4.64 12.04
N ASN A 23 10.40 5.93 12.36
CA ASN A 23 10.75 7.01 11.43
C ASN A 23 10.04 6.92 10.07
N THR A 24 8.76 6.55 10.09
CA THR A 24 7.99 6.28 8.87
C THR A 24 7.81 7.57 8.09
N ASN A 25 8.14 7.53 6.79
CA ASN A 25 8.00 8.67 5.89
C ASN A 25 6.57 9.24 5.93
N ARG A 26 6.47 10.52 6.30
CA ARG A 26 5.20 11.23 6.51
C ARG A 26 4.68 11.94 5.26
N LYS A 27 5.42 11.89 4.15
CA LYS A 27 4.97 12.49 2.88
C LYS A 27 3.68 11.81 2.44
N ARG A 28 2.65 12.61 2.20
CA ARG A 28 1.36 12.09 1.73
C ARG A 28 1.57 11.39 0.38
N PRO A 29 1.08 10.15 0.23
CA PRO A 29 1.14 9.48 -1.05
C PRO A 29 0.31 10.25 -2.08
N LYS A 30 0.75 10.23 -3.35
CA LYS A 30 -0.04 10.74 -4.47
C LYS A 30 -1.23 9.80 -4.67
N ILE A 31 -2.43 10.25 -4.28
CA ILE A 31 -3.68 9.51 -4.46
C ILE A 31 -4.45 10.12 -5.63
N LYS A 32 -4.93 9.26 -6.53
CA LYS A 32 -5.79 9.61 -7.66
C LYS A 32 -7.23 9.28 -7.31
N ASP A 33 -8.17 10.14 -7.70
CA ASP A 33 -9.59 9.81 -7.64
C ASP A 33 -10.00 9.05 -8.89
N LEU A 34 -10.65 7.88 -8.71
CA LEU A 34 -11.22 7.06 -9.79
C LEU A 34 -12.76 7.15 -9.81
N GLY A 35 -13.31 8.20 -9.20
CA GLY A 35 -14.74 8.55 -9.19
C GLY A 35 -15.52 7.88 -8.07
N ASN A 36 -15.38 6.55 -7.91
CA ASN A 36 -16.03 5.82 -6.82
C ASN A 36 -15.07 5.38 -5.70
N GLY A 37 -13.84 5.88 -5.73
CA GLY A 37 -12.84 5.56 -4.72
C GLY A 37 -11.48 6.15 -5.02
N SER A 38 -10.62 6.06 -4.01
CA SER A 38 -9.26 6.54 -4.04
C SER A 38 -8.32 5.44 -4.54
N PHE A 39 -7.38 5.82 -5.39
CA PHE A 39 -6.39 4.93 -5.97
C PHE A 39 -4.98 5.42 -5.70
N TRP A 40 -4.17 4.55 -5.12
CA TRP A 40 -2.76 4.77 -4.92
C TRP A 40 -1.98 3.82 -5.83
N ASN A 41 -1.08 4.35 -6.66
CA ASN A 41 -0.17 3.56 -7.47
C ASN A 41 1.27 3.87 -7.12
N ARG A 42 2.00 2.86 -6.66
CA ARG A 42 3.44 2.93 -6.43
C ARG A 42 4.24 2.48 -7.65
N GLY A 43 3.69 1.54 -8.41
CA GLY A 43 4.35 0.87 -9.52
C GLY A 43 5.23 -0.30 -9.06
N ILE A 44 5.55 -1.16 -10.01
CA ILE A 44 6.30 -2.42 -9.85
C ILE A 44 7.68 -2.13 -9.26
N ARG A 45 8.48 -1.29 -9.95
CA ARG A 45 9.89 -1.06 -9.60
C ARG A 45 10.04 -0.60 -8.14
N LYS A 46 9.19 0.35 -7.73
CA LYS A 46 9.22 0.90 -6.38
C LYS A 46 8.66 -0.07 -5.35
N SER A 47 7.72 -0.92 -5.71
CA SER A 47 7.15 -1.93 -4.81
C SER A 47 8.12 -3.06 -4.48
N LEU A 48 9.02 -3.41 -5.41
CA LEU A 48 10.08 -4.40 -5.19
C LEU A 48 11.08 -3.96 -4.12
N ILE A 49 11.41 -2.67 -4.06
CA ILE A 49 12.35 -2.12 -3.08
C ILE A 49 11.73 -2.11 -1.66
N GLN A 50 10.42 -1.90 -1.55
CA GLN A 50 9.76 -1.81 -0.26
C GLN A 50 8.31 -2.27 -0.38
N SER A 51 8.03 -3.43 0.19
CA SER A 51 6.69 -4.00 0.26
C SER A 51 5.81 -3.21 1.23
N LEU A 52 4.62 -2.82 0.78
CA LEU A 52 3.59 -2.30 1.69
C LEU A 52 2.81 -3.48 2.29
N ARG A 53 2.71 -3.54 3.62
CA ARG A 53 1.81 -4.45 4.32
C ARG A 53 0.52 -3.72 4.64
N LEU A 54 -0.62 -4.22 4.17
CA LEU A 54 -1.92 -3.63 4.44
C LEU A 54 -2.55 -4.24 5.69
N PRO A 55 -2.92 -3.42 6.69
CA PRO A 55 -3.77 -3.89 7.76
C PRO A 55 -5.17 -4.16 7.19
N LEU A 56 -5.58 -5.42 7.18
CA LEU A 56 -6.94 -5.82 6.82
C LEU A 56 -7.87 -5.39 7.97
N HIS A 57 -8.53 -4.25 7.84
CA HIS A 57 -9.54 -3.84 8.83
C HIS A 57 -10.80 -4.70 8.65
N LYS A 58 -11.32 -5.26 9.75
CA LYS A 58 -12.33 -6.34 9.72
C LYS A 58 -13.78 -5.88 9.57
N SER A 59 -14.05 -4.58 9.44
CA SER A 59 -15.41 -4.07 9.31
C SER A 59 -15.42 -2.63 8.81
N SER A 60 -15.66 -2.44 7.52
CA SER A 60 -16.17 -1.18 6.98
C SER A 60 -16.92 -1.48 5.68
N LYS A 61 -17.85 -0.61 5.27
CA LYS A 61 -18.47 -0.67 3.93
C LYS A 61 -17.48 -0.36 2.79
N ILE A 62 -16.20 -0.16 3.11
CA ILE A 62 -15.12 0.14 2.17
C ILE A 62 -14.42 -1.17 1.78
N GLN A 63 -14.28 -1.36 0.49
CA GLN A 63 -13.58 -2.44 -0.16
C GLN A 63 -12.19 -1.97 -0.62
N VAL A 64 -11.22 -2.87 -0.51
CA VAL A 64 -9.85 -2.64 -0.96
C VAL A 64 -9.56 -3.61 -2.10
N TRP A 65 -9.08 -3.07 -3.22
CA TRP A 65 -8.75 -3.80 -4.44
C TRP A 65 -7.26 -3.59 -4.75
N PRO A 66 -6.38 -4.46 -4.24
CA PRO A 66 -4.95 -4.36 -4.49
C PRO A 66 -4.57 -4.93 -5.86
N ILE A 67 -3.56 -4.32 -6.49
CA ILE A 67 -2.79 -4.92 -7.58
C ILE A 67 -1.56 -5.57 -6.93
N ILE A 68 -1.50 -6.90 -7.01
CA ILE A 68 -0.49 -7.72 -6.36
C ILE A 68 0.39 -8.38 -7.42
N ILE A 69 1.69 -8.44 -7.15
CA ILE A 69 2.71 -9.02 -8.02
C ILE A 69 3.34 -10.20 -7.29
N ASN A 70 3.54 -11.29 -8.03
CA ASN A 70 4.29 -12.45 -7.58
C ASN A 70 5.50 -12.67 -8.48
N ILE A 71 6.63 -13.06 -7.90
CA ILE A 71 7.87 -13.36 -8.63
C ILE A 71 8.00 -14.87 -8.69
N LYS A 72 7.80 -15.46 -9.87
CA LYS A 72 7.72 -16.92 -10.03
C LYS A 72 9.03 -17.61 -9.64
N GLU A 73 10.15 -16.96 -9.94
CA GLU A 73 11.51 -17.43 -9.69
C GLU A 73 11.89 -17.30 -8.20
N MET A 74 11.10 -16.58 -7.40
CA MET A 74 11.34 -16.36 -5.97
C MET A 74 10.05 -16.61 -5.15
N PRO A 75 9.55 -17.86 -5.10
CA PRO A 75 8.29 -18.19 -4.42
C PRO A 75 8.31 -17.93 -2.91
N GLN A 76 9.50 -17.83 -2.29
CA GLN A 76 9.68 -17.43 -0.90
C GLN A 76 9.31 -15.97 -0.61
N ILE A 77 9.27 -15.12 -1.65
CA ILE A 77 8.90 -13.72 -1.50
C ILE A 77 7.38 -13.63 -1.46
N ALA A 78 6.87 -13.11 -0.34
CA ALA A 78 5.44 -12.87 -0.20
C ALA A 78 4.94 -11.90 -1.30
N PRO A 79 3.71 -12.08 -1.82
CA PRO A 79 3.18 -11.24 -2.89
C PRO A 79 3.25 -9.74 -2.55
N ILE A 80 3.71 -8.96 -3.52
CA ILE A 80 4.04 -7.54 -3.34
C ILE A 80 2.90 -6.67 -3.86
N THR A 81 2.41 -5.74 -3.05
CA THR A 81 1.36 -4.79 -3.48
C THR A 81 1.97 -3.61 -4.24
N ALA A 82 1.62 -3.46 -5.52
CA ALA A 82 2.10 -2.39 -6.39
C ALA A 82 1.13 -1.19 -6.47
N ALA A 83 -0.16 -1.45 -6.35
CA ALA A 83 -1.19 -0.42 -6.34
C ALA A 83 -2.39 -0.86 -5.50
N ILE A 84 -3.21 0.09 -5.08
CA ILE A 84 -4.39 -0.16 -4.26
C ILE A 84 -5.49 0.81 -4.65
N PHE A 85 -6.66 0.27 -4.96
CA PHE A 85 -7.89 1.04 -4.95
C PHE A 85 -8.67 0.82 -3.65
N CYS A 86 -9.31 1.87 -3.15
CA CYS A 86 -10.09 1.88 -1.92
C CYS A 86 -11.39 2.65 -2.17
N GLY A 87 -12.54 1.97 -2.07
CA GLY A 87 -13.85 2.56 -2.39
C GLY A 87 -14.99 1.71 -1.85
N ARG A 88 -16.24 2.16 -1.96
CA ARG A 88 -17.40 1.39 -1.45
C ARG A 88 -17.75 0.18 -2.31
N THR A 89 -17.33 0.19 -3.57
CA THR A 89 -17.52 -0.87 -4.56
C THR A 89 -16.22 -1.05 -5.35
N LYS A 90 -16.12 -2.11 -6.16
CA LYS A 90 -15.02 -2.27 -7.13
C LYS A 90 -14.83 -1.03 -8.02
N PRO A 91 -13.62 -0.76 -8.56
CA PRO A 91 -13.39 0.36 -9.46
C PRO A 91 -14.41 0.35 -10.61
N LYS A 92 -15.10 1.48 -10.85
CA LYS A 92 -16.08 1.58 -11.94
C LYS A 92 -15.42 1.51 -13.32
N ASP A 93 -14.24 2.10 -13.45
CA ASP A 93 -13.46 2.14 -14.70
C ASP A 93 -12.20 1.27 -14.57
N VAL A 94 -12.30 0.04 -15.07
CA VAL A 94 -11.19 -0.93 -15.08
C VAL A 94 -10.01 -0.42 -15.91
N ARG A 95 -10.27 0.34 -16.99
CA ARG A 95 -9.19 0.89 -17.84
C ARG A 95 -8.38 1.91 -17.06
N ARG A 96 -9.03 2.85 -16.36
CA ARG A 96 -8.31 3.80 -15.49
C ARG A 96 -7.56 3.12 -14.35
N PHE A 97 -8.14 2.06 -13.78
CA PHE A 97 -7.50 1.27 -12.73
C PHE A 97 -6.23 0.56 -13.21
N MET A 98 -6.28 -0.10 -14.38
CA MET A 98 -5.15 -0.89 -14.90
C MET A 98 -4.15 -0.10 -15.74
N LYS A 99 -4.54 1.05 -16.32
CA LYS A 99 -3.70 1.84 -17.23
C LYS A 99 -2.29 2.12 -16.68
N PRO A 100 -2.10 2.51 -15.39
CA PRO A 100 -0.77 2.76 -14.87
C PRO A 100 0.11 1.51 -14.79
N LEU A 101 -0.47 0.34 -14.50
CA LEU A 101 0.25 -0.93 -14.48
C LEU A 101 0.67 -1.35 -15.89
N VAL A 102 -0.27 -1.31 -16.84
CA VAL A 102 0.00 -1.69 -18.25
C VAL A 102 1.08 -0.79 -18.84
N HIS A 103 1.00 0.52 -18.58
CA HIS A 103 2.00 1.45 -19.07
C HIS A 103 3.40 1.15 -18.51
N GLU A 104 3.52 0.87 -17.21
CA GLU A 104 4.81 0.51 -16.61
C GLU A 104 5.32 -0.84 -17.13
N LEU A 105 4.45 -1.83 -17.30
CA LEU A 105 4.84 -3.14 -17.85
C LEU A 105 5.37 -3.01 -19.27
N ASN A 106 4.69 -2.28 -20.15
CA ASN A 106 5.19 -2.06 -21.51
C ASN A 106 6.57 -1.41 -21.49
N MET A 107 6.76 -0.35 -20.69
CA MET A 107 8.08 0.28 -20.53
C MET A 107 9.18 -0.65 -20.00
N LEU A 108 8.82 -1.66 -19.20
CA LEU A 108 9.78 -2.63 -18.65
C LEU A 108 10.06 -3.80 -19.60
N MET A 109 9.14 -4.10 -20.51
CA MET A 109 9.26 -5.18 -21.50
C MET A 109 9.84 -4.70 -22.83
N ASP A 110 9.73 -3.41 -23.15
CA ASP A 110 10.30 -2.78 -24.35
C ASP A 110 11.83 -2.53 -24.22
N VAL A 111 12.54 -3.41 -23.49
CA VAL A 111 13.99 -3.35 -23.24
C VAL A 111 14.71 -4.45 -24.01
#